data_AF-A0AAC8TEQ1-F1
#
_entry.id   AF-A0AAC8TEQ1-F1
#
_cell.length_a   1.000
_cell.length_b   1.000
_cell.length_c   1.000
_cell.angle_alpha   90.00
_cell.angle_beta   90.00
_cell.angle_gamma   90.00
#
_symmetry.space_group_name_H-M   'P 1'
#
loop_
_entity.id
_entity.type
_entity.pdbx_description
1 polymer ?
#
loop_
_entity_poly.entity_id
_entity_poly.type
_entity_poly.pdbx_seq_one_letter_code
_entity_poly.pdbx_strand_id
1 'polypeptide(L)'
;MDAAADELLRLAFDRAPAMEANQAIARIRAEAGDELSGATSYELVLPTDNVRSFLLDHTLPRLVDYLESSGAKLPHCGGVFLSVFSGDTLHFLHARDVVELLSRWSGLSMAELKTRYGPR
;
A
#
# COMPACT_ATOMS: atom_id res chain seq x y z
N MET A 1 -17.02 -1.97 -11.07
CA MET A 1 -15.82 -2.07 -10.23
C MET A 1 -16.31 -1.95 -8.77
N ASP A 2 -15.74 -2.70 -7.84
CA ASP A 2 -16.10 -2.63 -6.41
C ASP A 2 -15.84 -1.20 -5.91
N ALA A 3 -16.82 -0.56 -5.23
CA ALA A 3 -16.71 0.82 -4.78
C ALA A 3 -15.50 1.05 -3.85
N ALA A 4 -15.09 0.03 -3.09
CA ALA A 4 -13.88 0.08 -2.27
C ALA A 4 -12.61 0.05 -3.13
N ALA A 5 -12.60 -0.73 -4.22
CA ALA A 5 -11.51 -0.71 -5.19
C ALA A 5 -11.39 0.67 -5.84
N ASP A 6 -12.51 1.25 -6.29
CA ASP A 6 -12.53 2.58 -6.90
C ASP A 6 -11.99 3.66 -5.96
N GLU A 7 -12.31 3.57 -4.67
CA GLU A 7 -11.79 4.49 -3.66
C GLU A 7 -10.29 4.33 -3.41
N LEU A 8 -9.80 3.10 -3.28
CA LEU A 8 -8.37 2.83 -3.14
C LEU A 8 -7.59 3.30 -4.37
N LEU A 9 -8.01 2.90 -5.56
CA LEU A 9 -7.28 3.13 -6.82
C LEU A 9 -7.26 4.62 -7.24
N ARG A 10 -8.13 5.45 -6.66
CA ARG A 10 -8.08 6.92 -6.78
C ARG A 10 -6.91 7.56 -6.02
N LEU A 11 -6.30 6.85 -5.07
CA LEU A 11 -5.09 7.31 -4.38
C LEU A 11 -3.81 7.13 -5.23
N ALA A 12 -3.92 6.47 -6.39
CA ALA A 12 -2.75 6.20 -7.22
C ALA A 12 -2.12 7.51 -7.72
N PHE A 13 -0.83 7.69 -7.45
CA PHE A 13 -0.05 8.82 -7.96
C PHE A 13 0.56 8.53 -9.34
N ASP A 14 0.69 7.25 -9.71
CA ASP A 14 1.13 6.81 -11.04
C ASP A 14 0.51 5.44 -11.39
N ARG A 15 0.53 5.08 -12.68
CA ARG A 15 -0.03 3.84 -13.23
C ARG A 15 0.82 3.33 -14.41
N ALA A 16 0.81 2.02 -14.61
CA ALA A 16 1.46 1.37 -15.75
C ALA A 16 0.67 0.13 -16.20
N PRO A 17 0.87 -0.38 -17.43
CA PRO A 17 0.40 -1.70 -17.81
C PRO A 17 0.99 -2.78 -16.89
N ALA A 18 0.18 -3.74 -16.45
CA ALA A 18 0.65 -4.81 -15.55
C ALA A 18 1.76 -5.66 -16.19
N MET A 19 1.76 -5.81 -17.53
CA MET A 19 2.82 -6.52 -18.25
C MET A 19 4.20 -5.84 -18.19
N GLU A 20 4.25 -4.55 -17.82
CA GLU A 20 5.46 -3.76 -17.67
C GLU A 20 5.88 -3.57 -16.20
N ALA A 21 5.24 -4.29 -15.27
CA ALA A 21 5.36 -4.06 -13.82
C ALA A 21 6.80 -3.96 -13.32
N ASN A 22 7.68 -4.88 -13.73
CA ASN A 22 9.08 -4.87 -13.28
C ASN A 22 9.82 -3.59 -13.66
N GLN A 23 9.61 -3.08 -14.88
CA GLN A 23 10.24 -1.85 -15.36
C GLN A 23 9.65 -0.63 -14.65
N ALA A 24 8.33 -0.60 -14.50
CA ALA A 24 7.63 0.49 -13.82
C ALA A 24 8.01 0.56 -12.33
N ILE A 25 8.05 -0.56 -11.60
CA ILE A 25 8.47 -0.62 -10.20
C ILE A 25 9.92 -0.15 -10.04
N ALA A 26 10.81 -0.58 -10.93
CA ALA A 26 12.21 -0.14 -10.92
C ALA A 26 12.34 1.37 -11.16
N ARG A 27 11.57 1.93 -12.09
CA ARG A 27 11.48 3.38 -12.34
C ARG A 27 11.03 4.11 -11.08
N ILE A 28 9.90 3.73 -10.49
CA ILE A 28 9.34 4.40 -9.31
C ILE A 28 10.28 4.29 -8.12
N ARG A 29 10.96 3.15 -7.94
CA ARG A 29 11.99 2.99 -6.92
C ARG A 29 13.14 3.97 -7.09
N ALA A 30 13.60 4.17 -8.32
CA ALA A 30 14.68 5.10 -8.63
C ALA A 30 14.27 6.57 -8.45
N GLU A 31 13.03 6.91 -8.79
CA GLU A 31 12.49 8.27 -8.68
C GLU A 31 12.12 8.66 -7.23
N ALA A 32 11.62 7.71 -6.45
CA ALA A 32 11.17 7.95 -5.07
C ALA A 32 12.27 7.75 -4.01
N GLY A 33 13.42 7.17 -4.39
CA GLY A 33 14.56 7.02 -3.50
C GLY A 33 15.42 8.28 -3.47
N ASP A 34 15.66 8.84 -2.28
CA ASP A 34 16.81 9.72 -2.05
C ASP A 34 18.08 8.85 -1.91
N GLU A 35 19.26 9.40 -2.25
CA GLU A 35 20.54 8.68 -2.47
C GLU A 35 21.00 7.71 -1.34
N LEU A 36 20.39 7.77 -0.16
CA LEU A 36 20.83 7.04 1.04
C LEU A 36 19.88 5.91 1.50
N SER A 37 18.69 5.73 0.93
CA SER A 37 17.72 4.75 1.53
C SER A 37 16.91 3.90 0.57
N GLY A 38 16.71 4.29 -0.69
CA GLY A 38 15.99 3.51 -1.70
C GLY A 38 14.51 3.23 -1.35
N ALA A 39 13.57 3.69 -2.17
CA ALA A 39 12.16 3.38 -1.91
C ALA A 39 11.86 1.87 -2.04
N THR A 40 11.04 1.32 -1.16
CA THR A 40 10.63 -0.08 -1.20
C THR A 40 9.20 -0.22 -1.73
N SER A 41 8.99 -1.25 -2.55
CA SER A 41 7.68 -1.60 -3.11
C SER A 41 7.04 -2.71 -2.28
N TYR A 42 5.80 -2.49 -1.85
CA TYR A 42 4.93 -3.53 -1.29
C TYR A 42 3.91 -3.95 -2.36
N GLU A 43 4.01 -5.18 -2.84
CA GLU A 43 3.15 -5.66 -3.92
C GLU A 43 1.83 -6.25 -3.40
N LEU A 44 0.73 -5.91 -4.07
CA LEU A 44 -0.61 -6.32 -3.70
C LEU A 44 -1.44 -6.61 -4.94
N VAL A 45 -2.08 -7.77 -5.01
CA VAL A 45 -3.08 -8.07 -6.04
C VAL A 45 -4.47 -7.86 -5.46
N LEU A 46 -5.27 -7.00 -6.07
CA LEU A 46 -6.66 -6.83 -5.64
C LEU A 46 -7.53 -7.97 -6.15
N PRO A 47 -8.40 -8.54 -5.29
CA PRO A 47 -9.42 -9.46 -5.75
C PRO A 47 -10.48 -8.74 -6.58
N THR A 48 -11.23 -9.50 -7.40
CA THR A 48 -12.32 -8.96 -8.22
C THR A 48 -13.50 -8.47 -7.38
N ASP A 49 -13.77 -9.14 -6.25
CA ASP A 49 -14.88 -8.86 -5.34
C ASP A 49 -14.40 -8.85 -3.87
N ASN A 50 -15.23 -8.31 -2.97
CA ASN A 50 -14.98 -8.24 -1.52
C ASN A 50 -13.70 -7.48 -1.16
N VAL A 51 -13.35 -6.44 -1.93
CA VAL A 51 -12.08 -5.73 -1.82
C VAL A 51 -11.89 -5.12 -0.44
N ARG A 52 -12.96 -4.55 0.15
CA ARG A 52 -12.89 -3.96 1.49
C ARG A 52 -12.53 -4.99 2.56
N SER A 53 -13.22 -6.13 2.63
CA SER A 53 -12.93 -7.17 3.64
C SER A 53 -11.54 -7.74 3.43
N PHE A 54 -11.14 -8.03 2.19
CA PHE A 54 -9.78 -8.47 1.90
C PHE A 54 -8.71 -7.48 2.41
N LEU A 55 -8.89 -6.19 2.14
CA LEU A 55 -7.94 -5.16 2.57
C LEU A 55 -7.90 -5.02 4.09
N LEU A 56 -9.03 -5.09 4.79
CA LEU A 56 -9.09 -4.92 6.24
C LEU A 56 -8.62 -6.17 7.00
N ASP A 57 -9.01 -7.35 6.55
CA ASP A 57 -8.82 -8.60 7.30
C ASP A 57 -7.48 -9.27 6.97
N HIS A 58 -6.94 -9.03 5.77
CA HIS A 58 -5.72 -9.70 5.29
C HIS A 58 -4.58 -8.73 4.99
N THR A 59 -4.84 -7.63 4.28
CA THR A 59 -3.78 -6.70 3.88
C THR A 59 -3.33 -5.80 5.03
N LEU A 60 -4.27 -5.14 5.72
CA LEU A 60 -3.98 -4.16 6.76
C LEU A 60 -3.09 -4.72 7.88
N PRO A 61 -3.35 -5.91 8.46
CA PRO A 61 -2.49 -6.44 9.52
C PRO A 61 -1.05 -6.65 9.05
N ARG A 62 -0.87 -7.24 7.87
CA ARG A 62 0.46 -7.54 7.31
C ARG A 62 1.20 -6.28 6.87
N LEU A 63 0.48 -5.30 6.34
CA LEU A 63 1.05 -4.03 5.93
C LEU A 63 1.57 -3.26 7.15
N VAL A 64 0.81 -3.20 8.25
CA VAL A 64 1.25 -2.54 9.49
C VAL A 64 2.48 -3.23 10.09
N ASP A 65 2.44 -4.56 10.21
CA ASP A 65 3.58 -5.35 10.70
C ASP A 65 4.86 -5.09 9.87
N TYR A 66 4.72 -5.12 8.53
CA TYR A 66 5.81 -4.84 7.61
C TYR A 66 6.36 -3.41 7.75
N LEU A 67 5.50 -2.40 7.81
CA LEU A 67 5.91 -1.00 7.91
C LEU A 67 6.65 -0.70 9.23
N GLU A 68 6.18 -1.28 10.33
CA GLU A 68 6.84 -1.13 11.62
C GLU A 68 8.17 -1.88 11.66
N SER A 69 8.22 -3.11 11.14
CA SER A 69 9.42 -3.95 11.11
C SER A 69 10.51 -3.42 10.16
N SER A 70 10.12 -2.84 9.03
CA SER A 70 11.05 -2.25 8.04
C SER A 70 11.60 -0.89 8.44
N GLY A 71 11.08 -0.28 9.51
CA GLY A 71 11.50 1.04 9.99
C GLY A 71 10.77 2.21 9.32
N ALA A 72 9.92 1.96 8.32
CA ALA A 72 9.10 2.99 7.66
C ALA A 72 8.13 3.68 8.63
N LYS A 73 7.58 2.90 9.58
CA LYS A 73 6.79 3.27 10.76
C LYS A 73 5.56 4.16 10.51
N LEU A 74 4.45 3.83 11.17
CA LEU A 74 3.28 4.70 11.16
C LEU A 74 3.56 6.01 11.94
N PRO A 75 2.92 7.14 11.57
CA PRO A 75 1.97 7.31 10.47
C PRO A 75 2.64 7.64 9.12
N HIS A 76 3.92 8.00 9.11
CA HIS A 76 4.56 8.58 7.92
C HIS A 76 4.86 7.56 6.82
N CYS A 77 5.09 6.29 7.20
CA CYS A 77 5.35 5.18 6.27
C CYS A 77 6.45 5.51 5.26
N GLY A 78 7.53 6.14 5.74
CA GLY A 78 8.55 6.75 4.90
C GLY A 78 9.26 5.73 4.01
N GLY A 79 9.45 6.07 2.73
CA GLY A 79 10.18 5.23 1.79
C GLY A 79 9.44 3.98 1.32
N VAL A 80 8.13 3.84 1.56
CA VAL A 80 7.33 2.71 1.09
C VAL A 80 6.18 3.17 0.19
N PHE A 81 6.05 2.51 -0.96
CA PHE A 81 4.88 2.62 -1.85
C PHE A 81 4.29 1.24 -2.11
N LEU A 82 3.00 1.19 -2.46
CA LEU A 82 2.33 -0.03 -2.87
C LEU A 82 2.27 -0.11 -4.39
N SER A 83 2.53 -1.31 -4.90
CA SER A 83 2.36 -1.71 -6.29
C SER A 83 1.11 -2.59 -6.38
N VAL A 84 -0.03 -1.96 -6.67
CA VAL A 84 -1.36 -2.57 -6.62
C VAL A 84 -1.80 -3.03 -8.01
N PHE A 85 -1.93 -4.33 -8.21
CA PHE A 85 -2.41 -4.93 -9.44
C PHE A 85 -3.94 -5.01 -9.44
N SER A 86 -4.58 -4.44 -10.47
CA SER A 86 -6.02 -4.51 -10.70
C SER A 86 -6.30 -4.75 -12.18
N GLY A 87 -6.71 -5.97 -12.52
CA GLY A 87 -6.81 -6.41 -13.91
C GLY A 87 -5.48 -6.25 -14.65
N ASP A 88 -5.50 -5.57 -15.80
CA ASP A 88 -4.32 -5.36 -16.65
C ASP A 88 -3.52 -4.09 -16.29
N THR A 89 -3.84 -3.44 -15.16
CA THR A 89 -3.19 -2.19 -14.75
C THR A 89 -2.52 -2.34 -13.39
N LEU A 90 -1.30 -1.82 -13.29
CA LEU A 90 -0.56 -1.63 -12.06
C LEU A 90 -0.74 -0.18 -11.58
N HIS A 91 -1.04 0.02 -10.30
CA HIS A 91 -1.23 1.32 -9.68
C HIS A 91 -0.20 1.52 -8.56
N PHE A 92 0.42 2.69 -8.52
CA PHE A 92 1.38 3.07 -7.50
C PHE A 92 0.73 4.01 -6.48
N LEU A 93 0.71 3.60 -5.22
CA LEU A 93 0.09 4.35 -4.12
C LEU A 93 1.11 4.60 -3.02
N HIS A 94 1.07 5.74 -2.34
CA HIS A 94 1.87 5.93 -1.14
C HIS A 94 1.34 5.08 0.00
N ALA A 95 2.23 4.42 0.75
CA ALA A 95 1.81 3.59 1.89
C ALA A 95 1.03 4.37 2.94
N ARG A 96 1.42 5.63 3.21
CA ARG A 96 0.73 6.50 4.17
C ARG A 96 -0.75 6.72 3.81
N ASP A 97 -1.04 6.97 2.52
CA ASP A 97 -2.39 7.31 2.06
C ASP A 97 -3.28 6.06 2.09
N VAL A 98 -2.69 4.90 1.79
CA VAL A 98 -3.39 3.60 1.92
C VAL A 98 -3.70 3.29 3.37
N VAL A 99 -2.72 3.39 4.28
CA VAL A 99 -2.94 3.11 5.71
C VAL A 99 -3.95 4.09 6.31
N GLU A 100 -3.93 5.36 5.90
CA GLU A 100 -4.95 6.34 6.30
C GLU A 100 -6.35 5.95 5.82
N LEU A 101 -6.51 5.54 4.56
CA LEU A 101 -7.78 5.05 4.06
C LEU A 101 -8.28 3.83 4.85
N LEU A 102 -7.41 2.85 5.09
CA LEU A 102 -7.76 1.61 5.81
C LEU A 102 -8.02 1.87 7.31
N SER A 103 -7.34 2.84 7.92
CA SER A 103 -7.64 3.34 9.27
C SER A 103 -9.07 3.89 9.33
N ARG A 104 -9.47 4.73 8.37
CA ARG A 104 -10.86 5.25 8.31
C ARG A 104 -11.89 4.15 8.10
N TRP A 105 -11.63 3.20 7.21
CA TRP A 105 -12.56 2.09 6.96
C TRP A 105 -12.70 1.13 8.15
N SER A 106 -11.62 0.87 8.88
CA SER A 106 -11.65 0.02 10.08
C SER A 106 -12.19 0.72 11.32
N GLY A 107 -12.19 2.05 11.33
CA GLY A 107 -12.52 2.86 12.51
C GLY A 107 -11.43 2.85 13.59
N LEU A 108 -10.24 2.32 13.28
CA LEU A 108 -9.10 2.27 14.20
C LEU A 108 -8.16 3.44 13.95
N SER A 109 -7.68 4.07 15.01
CA SER A 109 -6.60 5.06 14.94
C SER A 109 -5.25 4.43 14.59
N MET A 110 -4.29 5.23 14.11
CA MET A 110 -2.93 4.78 13.83
C MET A 110 -2.24 4.11 15.03
N ALA A 111 -2.49 4.63 16.24
CA ALA A 111 -1.95 4.06 17.47
C ALA A 111 -2.54 2.67 17.75
N GLU A 112 -3.86 2.50 17.58
CA GLU A 112 -4.52 1.21 17.74
C GLU A 112 -4.07 0.20 16.67
N LEU A 113 -3.91 0.63 15.42
CA LEU A 113 -3.35 -0.21 14.36
C LEU A 113 -1.96 -0.72 14.73
N LYS A 114 -1.08 0.18 15.19
CA LYS A 114 0.26 -0.17 15.63
C LYS A 114 0.24 -1.14 16.81
N THR A 115 -0.57 -0.90 17.85
CA THR A 115 -0.66 -1.80 19.00
C THR A 115 -1.24 -3.16 18.63
N ARG A 116 -2.21 -3.20 17.71
CA ARG A 116 -2.92 -4.42 17.34
C ARG A 116 -2.15 -5.29 16.35
N TYR A 117 -1.45 -4.68 15.41
CA TYR A 117 -0.86 -5.36 14.25
C TYR A 117 0.64 -5.15 14.10
N GLY A 118 1.27 -4.26 14.86
CA GLY A 118 2.72 -4.09 14.84
C GLY A 118 3.46 -5.34 15.36
N PRO A 119 4.77 -5.44 15.10
CA PRO A 119 5.61 -6.53 15.57
C PRO A 119 5.57 -6.60 17.11
N ARG A 120 5.55 -7.82 17.64
CA ARG A 120 5.58 -8.10 19.08
C ARG A 120 6.97 -8.08 19.65
#